data_AF-A0A2E7TUE2-F1
#
_entry.id   AF-A0A2E7TUE2-F1
#
_cell.length_a   1.000
_cell.length_b   1.000
_cell.length_c   1.000
_cell.angle_alpha   90.00
_cell.angle_beta   90.00
_cell.angle_gamma   90.00
#
_symmetry.space_group_name_H-M   'P 1'
#
loop_
_entity.id
_entity.type
_entity.pdbx_description
1 polymer ?
#
loop_
_entity_poly.entity_id
_entity_poly.type
_entity_poly.pdbx_seq_one_letter_code
_entity_poly.pdbx_strand_id
1 'polypeptide(L)'
;MNRFVGMAIALCCLAIGCGTPAESESLKEARKLHDQLTRISGVLHEDMQASLVGIEEKIEASISVGDSTVANQLARLESELGELDVLFHNWESTVVGIPGDACDHDHDHAHDHDHEGHDHAHDHGNELSLEGMSDDEILEIQAALFAELQVLQAEYDAVQAQLNSGTAE
;
A
#
# COMPACT_ATOMS: atom_id res chain seq x y z
N MET A 1 -22.89 -67.54 35.75
CA MET A 1 -24.23 -67.23 35.23
C MET A 1 -24.40 -65.73 35.26
N ASN A 2 -24.75 -65.17 34.09
CA ASN A 2 -24.95 -63.77 33.68
C ASN A 2 -25.55 -62.86 34.78
N ARG A 3 -25.28 -61.55 34.78
CA ARG A 3 -25.95 -60.56 33.91
C ARG A 3 -25.14 -59.26 33.76
N PHE A 4 -24.89 -58.88 32.49
CA PHE A 4 -24.70 -57.51 32.02
C PHE A 4 -25.98 -56.68 32.25
N VAL A 5 -25.86 -55.39 32.58
CA VAL A 5 -26.73 -54.21 32.28
C VAL A 5 -26.21 -53.09 33.22
N GLY A 6 -25.88 -51.85 32.82
CA GLY A 6 -26.07 -51.14 31.58
C GLY A 6 -25.22 -49.87 31.55
N MET A 7 -24.83 -49.53 30.33
CA MET A 7 -24.06 -48.38 29.89
C MET A 7 -24.92 -47.12 29.96
N ALA A 8 -24.44 -46.06 30.63
CA ALA A 8 -24.97 -44.71 30.50
C ALA A 8 -23.86 -43.81 29.95
N ILE A 9 -23.73 -43.80 28.62
CA ILE A 9 -22.92 -42.80 27.91
C ILE A 9 -23.74 -41.51 27.94
N ALA A 10 -23.34 -40.57 28.78
CA ALA A 10 -23.80 -39.20 28.74
C ALA A 10 -23.22 -38.56 27.48
N LEU A 11 -23.99 -38.59 26.40
CA LEU A 11 -23.71 -37.87 25.17
C LEU A 11 -23.98 -36.37 25.43
N CYS A 12 -22.96 -35.65 25.88
CA CYS A 12 -22.98 -34.18 25.86
C CYS A 12 -22.96 -33.73 24.40
N CYS A 13 -24.14 -33.44 23.87
CA CYS A 13 -24.29 -32.71 22.61
C CYS A 13 -23.58 -31.36 22.74
N LEU A 14 -22.38 -31.27 22.18
CA LEU A 14 -21.70 -30.00 21.94
C LEU A 14 -22.63 -29.14 21.09
N ALA A 15 -23.08 -28.04 21.66
CA ALA A 15 -23.77 -27.00 20.92
C ALA A 15 -22.79 -26.45 19.88
N ILE A 16 -22.94 -26.88 18.62
CA ILE A 16 -22.36 -26.20 17.46
C ILE A 16 -23.19 -24.93 17.31
N GLY A 17 -22.81 -23.89 18.05
CA GLY A 17 -23.30 -22.55 17.77
C GLY A 17 -22.78 -22.17 16.39
N CYS A 18 -23.68 -21.77 15.48
CA CYS A 18 -23.35 -20.91 14.35
C CYS A 18 -22.92 -19.54 14.91
N GLY A 19 -21.75 -19.47 15.51
CA GLY A 19 -20.98 -18.24 15.59
C GLY A 19 -20.05 -18.26 14.40
N THR A 20 -20.06 -17.21 13.59
CA THR A 20 -18.90 -16.93 12.73
C THR A 20 -17.65 -17.10 13.60
N PRO A 21 -16.65 -17.90 13.16
CA PRO A 21 -15.44 -18.07 13.93
C PRO A 21 -14.88 -16.69 14.27
N ALA A 22 -14.50 -16.51 15.53
CA ALA A 22 -13.86 -15.26 15.95
C ALA A 22 -12.61 -15.06 15.10
N GLU A 23 -12.44 -13.85 14.55
CA GLU A 23 -11.28 -13.48 13.76
C GLU A 23 -9.99 -13.76 14.54
N SER A 24 -9.01 -14.38 13.88
CA SER A 24 -7.72 -14.68 14.48
C SER A 24 -6.91 -13.42 14.76
N GLU A 25 -5.95 -13.50 15.68
CA GLU A 25 -5.05 -12.38 15.94
C GLU A 25 -4.17 -12.07 14.72
N SER A 26 -3.74 -13.10 13.97
CA SER A 26 -2.94 -12.93 12.75
C SER A 26 -3.69 -12.13 11.69
N LEU A 27 -4.97 -12.42 11.46
CA LEU A 27 -5.77 -11.70 10.46
C LEU A 27 -6.03 -10.24 10.88
N LYS A 28 -6.23 -9.98 12.19
CA LYS A 28 -6.33 -8.60 12.71
C LYS A 28 -5.04 -7.81 12.50
N GLU A 29 -3.89 -8.46 12.75
CA GLU A 29 -2.59 -7.82 12.55
C GLU A 29 -2.31 -7.56 11.07
N ALA A 30 -2.66 -8.50 10.19
CA ALA A 30 -2.57 -8.33 8.75
C ALA A 30 -3.40 -7.12 8.28
N ARG A 31 -4.64 -6.98 8.79
CA ARG A 31 -5.53 -5.84 8.46
C ARG A 31 -4.97 -4.51 8.93
N LYS A 32 -4.42 -4.47 10.14
CA LYS A 32 -3.73 -3.28 10.63
C LYS A 32 -2.53 -2.90 9.74
N LEU A 33 -1.74 -3.88 9.32
CA LEU A 33 -0.62 -3.62 8.41
C LEU A 33 -1.10 -3.10 7.05
N HIS A 34 -2.16 -3.68 6.50
CA HIS A 34 -2.77 -3.24 5.26
C HIS A 34 -3.29 -1.79 5.34
N ASP A 35 -4.01 -1.43 6.41
CA ASP A 35 -4.47 -0.06 6.64
C ASP A 35 -3.30 0.93 6.71
N GLN A 36 -2.23 0.55 7.42
CA GLN A 36 -1.02 1.37 7.51
C GLN A 36 -0.31 1.49 6.16
N LEU A 37 -0.21 0.39 5.41
CA LEU A 37 0.36 0.33 4.07
C LEU A 37 -0.37 1.30 3.14
N THR A 38 -1.71 1.17 3.01
CA THR A 38 -2.53 2.02 2.13
C THR A 38 -2.42 3.49 2.47
N ARG A 39 -2.40 3.82 3.78
CA ARG A 39 -2.24 5.21 4.21
C ARG A 39 -0.86 5.76 3.86
N ILE A 40 0.21 5.01 4.14
CA ILE A 40 1.58 5.49 3.93
C ILE A 40 1.88 5.58 2.44
N SER A 41 1.43 4.61 1.64
CA SER A 41 1.65 4.62 0.19
C SER A 41 0.95 5.79 -0.48
N GLY A 42 -0.29 6.11 -0.09
CA GLY A 42 -1.00 7.28 -0.60
C GLY A 42 -0.25 8.59 -0.32
N VAL A 43 0.19 8.80 0.93
CA VAL A 43 0.99 9.98 1.30
C VAL A 43 2.32 10.02 0.55
N LEU A 44 3.02 8.88 0.44
CA LEU A 44 4.30 8.81 -0.25
C LEU A 44 4.17 9.18 -1.74
N HIS A 45 3.14 8.69 -2.42
CA HIS A 45 2.89 9.02 -3.83
C HIS A 45 2.56 10.50 -4.02
N GLU A 46 1.70 11.09 -3.18
CA GLU A 46 1.41 12.52 -3.19
C GLU A 46 2.67 13.37 -2.98
N ASP A 47 3.51 13.00 -2.01
CA ASP A 47 4.76 13.70 -1.68
C ASP A 47 5.79 13.60 -2.82
N MET A 48 5.91 12.44 -3.48
CA MET A 48 6.75 12.25 -4.66
C MET A 48 6.29 13.13 -5.83
N GLN A 49 4.99 13.14 -6.14
CA GLN A 49 4.44 13.98 -7.20
C GLN A 49 4.66 15.48 -6.93
N ALA A 50 4.39 15.93 -5.71
CA ALA A 50 4.62 17.31 -5.30
C ALA A 50 6.11 17.69 -5.42
N SER A 51 7.01 16.75 -5.11
CA SER A 51 8.45 16.95 -5.22
C SER A 51 8.91 17.06 -6.66
N LEU A 52 8.42 16.22 -7.58
CA LEU A 52 8.73 16.31 -9.01
C LEU A 52 8.35 17.68 -9.57
N VAL A 53 7.12 18.14 -9.31
CA VAL A 53 6.66 19.48 -9.71
C VAL A 53 7.56 20.57 -9.13
N GLY A 54 7.88 20.49 -7.84
CA GLY A 54 8.74 21.47 -7.17
C GLY A 54 10.18 21.47 -7.68
N ILE A 55 10.70 20.34 -8.19
CA ILE A 55 12.02 20.27 -8.82
C ILE A 55 11.99 20.92 -10.20
N GLU A 56 10.97 20.63 -11.02
CA GLU A 56 10.78 21.23 -12.35
C GLU A 56 10.75 22.76 -12.26
N GLU A 57 9.94 23.32 -11.34
CA GLU A 57 9.89 24.77 -11.10
C GLU A 57 11.26 25.37 -10.74
N LYS A 58 12.05 24.67 -9.91
CA LYS A 58 13.40 25.10 -9.52
C LYS A 58 14.40 25.01 -10.69
N ILE A 59 14.26 24.01 -11.57
CA ILE A 59 15.07 23.89 -12.78
C ILE A 59 14.78 25.08 -13.70
N GLU A 60 13.51 25.39 -13.96
CA GLU A 60 13.10 26.53 -14.77
C GLU A 60 13.63 27.86 -14.20
N ALA A 61 13.50 28.05 -12.88
CA ALA A 61 14.03 29.23 -12.19
C ALA A 61 15.55 29.34 -12.35
N SER A 62 16.28 28.24 -12.17
CA SER A 62 17.75 28.19 -12.33
C SER A 62 18.19 28.52 -13.75
N ILE A 63 17.49 27.98 -14.76
CA ILE A 63 17.73 28.29 -16.18
C ILE A 63 17.47 29.78 -16.46
N SER A 64 16.42 30.37 -15.89
CA SER A 64 16.04 31.77 -16.12
C SER A 64 17.11 32.77 -15.65
N VAL A 65 17.85 32.43 -14.59
CA VAL A 65 18.97 33.24 -14.05
C VAL A 65 20.32 32.83 -14.61
N GLY A 66 20.37 31.83 -15.50
CA GLY A 66 21.59 31.35 -16.15
C GLY A 66 22.44 30.40 -15.30
N ASP A 67 21.91 29.85 -14.22
CA ASP A 67 22.62 28.87 -13.39
C ASP A 67 22.43 27.44 -13.92
N SER A 68 23.19 27.12 -14.95
CA SER A 68 23.21 25.76 -15.51
C SER A 68 23.77 24.72 -14.54
N THR A 69 24.53 25.10 -13.51
CA THR A 69 25.10 24.12 -12.58
C THR A 69 24.00 23.55 -11.68
N VAL A 70 23.21 24.44 -11.07
CA VAL A 70 22.07 24.05 -10.22
C VAL A 70 21.00 23.35 -11.06
N ALA A 71 20.67 23.88 -12.24
CA ALA A 71 19.70 23.24 -13.14
C ALA A 71 20.08 21.78 -13.47
N ASN A 72 21.34 21.50 -13.77
CA ASN A 72 21.81 20.15 -14.07
C ASN A 72 21.84 19.23 -12.84
N GLN A 73 22.05 19.77 -11.63
CA GLN A 73 21.97 18.97 -10.40
C GLN A 73 20.52 18.58 -10.11
N LEU A 74 19.60 19.54 -10.21
CA LEU A 74 18.17 19.30 -10.02
C LEU A 74 17.60 18.31 -11.05
N ALA A 75 17.98 18.41 -12.33
CA ALA A 75 17.54 17.46 -13.35
C ALA A 75 17.99 16.00 -13.09
N ARG A 76 19.12 15.80 -12.38
CA ARG A 76 19.53 14.45 -11.95
C ARG A 76 18.63 13.95 -10.83
N LEU A 77 18.33 14.79 -9.84
CA LEU A 77 17.43 14.44 -8.74
C LEU A 77 15.99 14.21 -9.23
N GLU A 78 15.54 14.97 -10.22
CA GLU A 78 14.27 14.74 -10.92
C GLU A 78 14.24 13.35 -11.57
N SER A 79 15.32 12.97 -12.26
CA SER A 79 15.44 11.65 -12.88
C SER A 79 15.44 10.52 -11.85
N GLU A 80 16.20 10.68 -10.75
CA GLU A 80 16.21 9.71 -9.64
C GLU A 80 14.82 9.54 -9.02
N LEU A 81 14.11 10.64 -8.80
CA LEU A 81 12.75 10.62 -8.25
C LEU A 81 11.74 10.01 -9.23
N GLY A 82 11.87 10.27 -10.53
CA GLY A 82 11.03 9.65 -11.56
C GLY A 82 11.25 8.14 -11.69
N GLU A 83 12.49 7.66 -11.50
CA GLU A 83 12.76 6.22 -11.42
C GLU A 83 12.13 5.59 -10.16
N LEU A 84 12.16 6.30 -9.02
CA LEU A 84 11.52 5.86 -7.79
C LEU A 84 9.99 5.78 -7.92
N ASP A 85 9.36 6.75 -8.61
CA ASP A 85 7.92 6.74 -8.90
C ASP A 85 7.50 5.49 -9.70
N VAL A 86 8.30 5.12 -10.72
CA VAL A 86 8.07 3.87 -11.47
C VAL A 86 8.22 2.64 -10.58
N LEU A 87 9.21 2.60 -9.68
CA LEU A 87 9.37 1.50 -8.73
C LEU A 87 8.19 1.43 -7.76
N PHE A 88 7.66 2.58 -7.33
CA PHE A 88 6.48 2.66 -6.50
C PHE A 88 5.25 2.08 -7.22
N HIS A 89 4.94 2.46 -8.46
CA HIS A 89 3.80 1.88 -9.18
C HIS A 89 3.97 0.38 -9.45
N ASN A 90 5.20 -0.08 -9.69
CA ASN A 90 5.48 -1.50 -9.80
C ASN A 90 5.17 -2.24 -8.49
N TRP A 91 5.62 -1.70 -7.35
CA TRP A 91 5.28 -2.25 -6.03
C TRP A 91 3.78 -2.17 -5.74
N GLU A 92 3.13 -1.04 -6.04
CA GLU A 92 1.68 -0.84 -5.85
C GLU A 92 0.87 -1.90 -6.61
N SER A 93 1.31 -2.26 -7.82
CA SER A 93 0.68 -3.33 -8.61
C SER A 93 0.75 -4.73 -7.95
N THR A 94 1.64 -4.92 -6.97
CA THR A 94 1.74 -6.17 -6.21
C THR A 94 0.84 -6.20 -4.98
N VAL A 95 0.35 -5.04 -4.54
CA VAL A 95 -0.49 -4.91 -3.34
C VAL A 95 -1.81 -5.66 -3.57
N VAL A 96 -2.19 -6.46 -2.58
CA VAL A 96 -3.39 -7.30 -2.60
C VAL A 96 -4.24 -7.04 -1.36
N GLY A 97 -5.55 -6.94 -1.58
CA GLY A 97 -6.53 -6.79 -0.51
C GLY A 97 -6.64 -8.04 0.37
N ILE A 98 -7.07 -7.85 1.61
CA ILE A 98 -7.29 -8.95 2.55
C ILE A 98 -8.66 -9.59 2.31
N PRO A 99 -8.78 -10.93 2.29
CA PRO A 99 -10.06 -11.61 2.12
C PRO A 99 -11.10 -11.18 3.15
N GLY A 100 -12.34 -11.03 2.72
CA GLY A 100 -13.46 -10.66 3.58
C GLY A 100 -13.54 -9.17 3.94
N ASP A 101 -12.55 -8.35 3.58
CA ASP A 101 -12.81 -6.93 3.41
C ASP A 101 -13.69 -6.79 2.18
N ALA A 102 -14.83 -6.14 2.34
CA ALA A 102 -15.45 -5.53 1.17
C ALA A 102 -14.37 -4.60 0.63
N CYS A 103 -13.96 -4.78 -0.62
CA CYS A 103 -13.25 -3.74 -1.33
C CYS A 103 -14.19 -2.52 -1.35
N ASP A 104 -14.18 -1.73 -0.28
CA ASP A 104 -14.82 -0.44 -0.20
C ASP A 104 -13.94 0.53 -0.98
N HIS A 105 -13.72 0.20 -2.25
CA HIS A 105 -13.41 1.18 -3.26
C HIS A 105 -14.73 1.89 -3.54
N ASP A 106 -15.23 2.64 -2.54
CA ASP A 106 -16.23 3.68 -2.75
C ASP A 106 -15.54 4.79 -3.55
N HIS A 107 -15.31 4.51 -4.83
CA HIS A 107 -15.25 5.56 -5.82
C HIS A 107 -16.70 5.88 -6.18
N ASP A 108 -17.41 6.55 -5.26
CA ASP A 108 -18.60 7.34 -5.62
C ASP A 108 -18.12 8.48 -6.54
N HIS A 109 -17.86 8.14 -7.79
CA HIS A 109 -17.83 9.11 -8.87
C HIS A 109 -19.28 9.49 -9.14
N ALA A 110 -19.83 10.32 -8.25
CA ALA A 110 -20.97 11.16 -8.56
C ALA A 110 -20.57 12.00 -9.79
N HIS A 111 -21.01 11.53 -10.96
CA HIS A 111 -20.85 12.23 -12.23
C HIS A 111 -21.59 13.56 -12.17
N ASP A 112 -20.88 14.64 -11.82
CA ASP A 112 -21.35 15.99 -12.09
C ASP A 112 -20.24 16.84 -12.72
N HIS A 113 -20.58 17.35 -13.90
CA HIS A 113 -19.92 18.39 -14.69
C HIS A 113 -18.63 18.06 -15.47
N ASP A 114 -18.84 17.85 -16.77
CA ASP A 114 -18.29 18.65 -17.88
C ASP A 114 -16.79 19.04 -17.84
N HIS A 115 -16.10 18.67 -18.93
CA HIS A 115 -14.74 19.04 -19.37
C HIS A 115 -13.58 18.05 -19.10
N GLU A 116 -13.22 17.35 -20.19
CA GLU A 116 -11.85 17.09 -20.66
C GLU A 116 -10.75 16.90 -19.60
N GLY A 117 -10.70 15.72 -18.99
CA GLY A 117 -9.53 15.20 -18.28
C GLY A 117 -9.39 13.71 -18.59
N HIS A 118 -8.21 13.28 -19.04
CA HIS A 118 -7.93 11.86 -19.26
C HIS A 118 -7.83 11.16 -17.90
N ASP A 119 -8.93 10.62 -17.40
CA ASP A 119 -8.94 9.74 -16.24
C ASP A 119 -8.26 8.42 -16.61
N HIS A 120 -6.98 8.31 -16.24
CA HIS A 120 -6.30 7.02 -16.13
C HIS A 120 -6.74 6.36 -14.82
N ALA A 121 -8.00 5.92 -14.77
CA ALA A 121 -8.44 4.98 -13.73
C ALA A 121 -7.75 3.64 -13.99
N HIS A 122 -6.58 3.46 -13.38
CA HIS A 122 -5.90 2.18 -13.35
C HIS A 122 -6.61 1.30 -12.32
N ASP A 123 -7.32 0.29 -12.84
CA ASP A 123 -7.80 -0.85 -12.07
C ASP A 123 -6.58 -1.60 -11.52
N HIS A 124 -6.10 -1.22 -10.34
CA HIS A 124 -4.94 -1.81 -9.65
C HIS A 124 -5.32 -3.05 -8.83
N GLY A 125 -6.43 -3.72 -9.15
CA GLY A 125 -6.73 -5.03 -8.60
C GLY A 125 -5.75 -6.07 -9.15
N ASN A 126 -4.66 -6.33 -8.43
CA ASN A 126 -3.79 -7.46 -8.72
C ASN A 126 -4.64 -8.74 -8.84
N GLU A 127 -4.47 -9.51 -9.92
CA GLU A 127 -5.21 -10.77 -10.17
C GLU A 127 -4.89 -11.84 -9.10
N LEU A 128 -3.87 -11.59 -8.27
CA LEU A 128 -3.55 -12.40 -7.10
C LEU A 128 -4.58 -12.20 -5.98
N SER A 129 -5.28 -13.27 -5.66
CA SER A 129 -6.19 -13.33 -4.52
C SER A 129 -5.54 -14.04 -3.33
N LEU A 130 -5.74 -13.51 -2.13
CA LEU A 130 -5.37 -14.15 -0.87
C LEU A 130 -6.41 -15.18 -0.39
N GLU A 131 -7.50 -15.39 -1.15
CA GLU A 131 -8.57 -16.33 -0.81
C GLU A 131 -8.03 -17.76 -0.66
N GLY A 132 -8.39 -18.41 0.46
CA GLY A 132 -7.97 -19.77 0.78
C GLY A 132 -6.56 -19.91 1.35
N MET A 133 -5.81 -18.82 1.52
CA MET A 133 -4.57 -18.80 2.32
C MET A 133 -4.89 -18.84 3.82
N SER A 134 -3.93 -19.32 4.62
CA SER A 134 -4.07 -19.24 6.08
C SER A 134 -3.83 -17.82 6.60
N ASP A 135 -4.41 -17.50 7.76
CA ASP A 135 -4.28 -16.17 8.37
C ASP A 135 -2.81 -15.79 8.66
N ASP A 136 -1.94 -16.77 8.96
CA ASP A 136 -0.51 -16.56 9.18
C ASP A 136 0.21 -16.25 7.85
N GLU A 137 -0.12 -16.94 6.75
CA GLU A 137 0.42 -16.63 5.42
C GLU A 137 -0.03 -15.24 4.94
N ILE A 138 -1.28 -14.88 5.21
CA ILE A 138 -1.80 -13.54 4.90
C ILE A 138 -1.01 -12.47 5.67
N LEU A 139 -0.74 -12.69 6.96
CA LEU A 139 0.07 -11.80 7.77
C LEU A 139 1.50 -11.66 7.22
N GLU A 140 2.15 -12.77 6.86
CA GLU A 140 3.50 -12.75 6.29
C GLU A 140 3.56 -11.93 4.99
N ILE A 141 2.55 -12.06 4.12
CA ILE A 141 2.47 -11.29 2.88
C ILE A 141 2.29 -9.79 3.16
N GLN A 142 1.36 -9.41 4.04
CA GLN A 142 1.15 -7.99 4.38
C GLN A 142 2.38 -7.37 5.05
N ALA A 143 3.10 -8.15 5.88
CA ALA A 143 4.35 -7.70 6.49
C ALA A 143 5.48 -7.50 5.46
N ALA A 144 5.59 -8.39 4.46
CA ALA A 144 6.56 -8.25 3.38
C ALA A 144 6.27 -7.00 2.52
N LEU A 145 5.02 -6.81 2.10
CA LEU A 145 4.60 -5.63 1.34
C LEU A 145 4.87 -4.33 2.11
N PHE A 146 4.62 -4.32 3.42
CA PHE A 146 4.92 -3.17 4.28
C PHE A 146 6.41 -2.89 4.38
N ALA A 147 7.26 -3.92 4.49
CA ALA A 147 8.71 -3.76 4.52
C ALA A 147 9.25 -3.19 3.20
N GLU A 148 8.69 -3.61 2.05
CA GLU A 148 9.04 -3.06 0.74
C GLU A 148 8.65 -1.58 0.63
N LEU A 149 7.47 -1.18 1.11
CA LEU A 149 7.07 0.22 1.19
C LEU A 149 8.04 1.06 2.04
N GLN A 150 8.52 0.52 3.16
CA GLN A 150 9.51 1.21 4.00
C GLN A 150 10.84 1.43 3.28
N VAL A 151 11.24 0.53 2.38
CA VAL A 151 12.42 0.73 1.53
C VAL A 151 12.17 1.88 0.57
N LEU A 152 11.03 1.92 -0.13
CA LEU A 152 10.67 3.02 -1.03
C LEU A 152 10.64 4.36 -0.30
N GLN A 153 10.06 4.40 0.91
CA GLN A 153 10.05 5.59 1.75
C GLN A 153 11.47 6.06 2.12
N ALA A 154 12.37 5.14 2.47
CA ALA A 154 13.75 5.48 2.81
C ALA A 154 14.54 6.03 1.61
N GLU A 155 14.30 5.50 0.41
CA GLU A 155 14.89 6.02 -0.83
C GLU A 155 14.37 7.42 -1.14
N TYR A 156 13.06 7.65 -0.97
CA TYR A 156 12.48 8.99 -1.12
C TYR A 156 13.08 10.00 -0.12
N ASP A 157 13.19 9.62 1.15
CA ASP A 157 13.81 10.46 2.19
C ASP A 157 15.27 10.81 1.85
N ALA A 158 16.01 9.89 1.22
CA ALA A 158 17.37 10.14 0.76
C ALA A 158 17.42 11.18 -0.37
N VAL A 159 16.51 11.10 -1.36
CA VAL A 159 16.37 12.12 -2.41
C VAL A 159 15.98 13.48 -1.82
N GLN A 160 15.05 13.51 -0.86
CA GLN A 160 14.67 14.75 -0.16
C GLN A 160 15.84 15.36 0.60
N ALA A 161 16.66 14.56 1.28
CA ALA A 161 17.85 15.05 1.96
C ALA A 161 18.85 15.70 0.97
N GLN A 162 19.03 15.09 -0.21
CA GLN A 162 19.87 15.66 -1.27
C GLN A 162 19.31 17.00 -1.77
N LEU A 163 18.00 17.07 -2.07
CA LEU A 163 17.31 18.29 -2.50
C LEU A 163 17.45 19.44 -1.49
N ASN A 164 17.32 19.14 -0.19
CA ASN A 164 17.44 20.13 0.87
C ASN A 164 18.90 20.57 1.11
N SER A 165 19.87 19.68 0.86
CA SER A 165 21.29 20.02 0.97
C SER A 165 21.80 20.86 -0.20
N GLY A 166 21.31 20.62 -1.43
CA GLY A 166 21.71 21.35 -2.63
C GLY A 166 21.09 22.74 -2.75
N THR A 167 20.10 23.07 -1.93
CA THR A 167 19.48 24.41 -1.86
C THR A 167 20.08 25.32 -0.79
N ALA A 168 21.07 24.83 -0.01
CA ALA A 168 21.66 25.53 1.12
C ALA A 168 22.97 26.31 0.81
N GLU A 169 23.38 26.41 -0.45
CA GLU A 169 24.59 27.13 -0.89
C GLU A 169 24.28 28.42 -1.67
#